data_AF-B2G1W4-F1
#
_entry.id   AF-B2G1W4-F1
#
_cell.length_a   1.000
_cell.length_b   1.000
_cell.length_c   1.000
_cell.angle_alpha   90.00
_cell.angle_beta   90.00
_cell.angle_gamma   90.00
#
_symmetry.space_group_name_H-M   'P 1'
#
loop_
_entity.id
_entity.type
_entity.pdbx_description
1 polymer ?
#
loop_
_entity_poly.entity_id
_entity_poly.type
_entity_poly.pdbx_seq_one_letter_code
_entity_poly.pdbx_strand_id
1 'polypeptide(L)'
;YVIFYIRERVTKAKLLQLVSGVNRLTYWFTGFIWDYLTYAFVCIFIIVTVAIFQEPGFSTGGEVFRLYSVFLFVGVPALPLTYIVTLYYNVAPAAFIRISVAYIVTGTALFIFVYLLGTDMFELEELSEVLSNVFLIFPHFALCDAIVNLSHMSVTIDACDAVRPPGVTPLPICEDGLYYYQWERPGIGRHLFYCLVMTVAYFAILLLL
;
A
#
# COMPACT_ATOMS: atom_id res chain seq x y z
N TYR A 1 -13.89 6.53 -7.13
CA TYR A 1 -12.69 7.29 -7.50
C TYR A 1 -12.56 7.47 -9.02
N VAL A 2 -12.15 6.45 -9.80
CA VAL A 2 -11.87 6.57 -11.26
C VAL A 2 -12.98 7.20 -12.10
N ILE A 3 -14.22 6.72 -11.95
CA ILE A 3 -15.34 7.11 -12.83
C ILE A 3 -15.66 8.60 -12.69
N PHE A 4 -15.60 9.14 -11.48
CA PHE A 4 -15.96 10.53 -11.19
C PHE A 4 -15.06 11.51 -11.94
N TYR A 5 -13.74 11.41 -11.78
CA TYR A 5 -12.78 12.33 -12.42
C TYR A 5 -12.81 12.25 -13.95
N ILE A 6 -13.01 11.05 -14.52
CA ILE A 6 -13.15 10.92 -15.97
C ILE A 6 -14.41 11.62 -16.46
N ARG A 7 -15.56 11.40 -15.80
CA ARG A 7 -16.80 12.07 -16.20
C ARG A 7 -16.70 13.58 -16.06
N GLU A 8 -16.13 14.06 -14.95
CA GLU A 8 -15.96 15.50 -14.70
C GLU A 8 -15.08 16.17 -15.76
N ARG A 9 -14.01 15.50 -16.21
CA ARG A 9 -13.14 16.00 -17.29
C ARG A 9 -13.86 16.00 -18.64
N VAL A 10 -14.57 14.92 -18.97
CA VAL A 10 -15.30 14.78 -20.25
C VAL A 10 -16.46 15.77 -20.35
N THR A 11 -17.16 16.06 -19.25
CA THR A 11 -18.21 17.08 -19.20
C THR A 11 -17.68 18.51 -19.06
N LYS A 12 -16.35 18.69 -18.95
CA LYS A 12 -15.68 19.97 -18.72
C LYS A 12 -16.11 20.68 -17.42
N ALA A 13 -16.70 19.96 -16.46
CA ALA A 13 -17.08 20.52 -15.17
C ALA A 13 -15.86 21.01 -14.36
N LYS A 14 -14.74 20.29 -14.43
CA LYS A 14 -13.46 20.74 -13.85
C LYS A 14 -13.01 22.09 -14.43
N LEU A 15 -13.15 22.28 -15.75
CA LEU A 15 -12.81 23.54 -16.41
C LEU A 15 -13.70 24.68 -15.90
N LEU A 16 -15.00 24.41 -15.72
CA LEU A 16 -15.94 25.40 -15.20
C LEU A 16 -15.56 25.83 -13.77
N GLN A 17 -15.24 24.88 -12.89
CA GLN A 17 -14.81 25.19 -11.51
C GLN A 17 -13.54 26.05 -11.48
N LEU A 18 -12.57 25.77 -12.36
CA LEU A 18 -11.34 26.58 -12.48
C LEU A 18 -11.62 27.99 -13.00
N VAL A 19 -12.50 28.13 -14.01
CA VAL A 19 -12.92 29.44 -14.54
C VAL A 19 -13.73 30.24 -13.51
N SER A 20 -14.44 29.57 -12.60
CA SER A 20 -15.13 30.19 -11.47
C SER A 20 -14.20 30.65 -10.33
N GLY A 21 -12.88 30.51 -10.48
CA GLY A 21 -11.89 31.03 -9.54
C GLY A 21 -11.38 30.04 -8.49
N VAL A 22 -11.73 28.74 -8.60
CA VAL A 22 -11.17 27.72 -7.71
C VAL A 22 -9.71 27.46 -8.09
N ASN A 23 -8.80 27.56 -7.12
CA ASN A 23 -7.40 27.21 -7.33
C ASN A 23 -7.23 25.69 -7.54
N ARG A 24 -6.32 25.30 -8.43
CA ARG A 24 -5.97 23.90 -8.72
C ARG A 24 -5.57 23.13 -7.46
N LEU A 25 -4.85 23.78 -6.53
CA LEU A 25 -4.48 23.19 -5.24
C LEU A 25 -5.71 22.82 -4.42
N THR A 26 -6.62 23.78 -4.21
CA THR A 26 -7.85 23.57 -3.43
C THR A 26 -8.69 22.44 -4.01
N TYR A 27 -8.86 22.40 -5.33
CA TYR A 27 -9.60 21.32 -6.02
C TYR A 27 -9.04 19.93 -5.66
N TRP A 28 -7.74 19.73 -5.82
CA TRP A 28 -7.13 18.42 -5.62
C TRP A 28 -7.05 18.02 -4.15
N PHE A 29 -6.77 18.96 -3.23
CA PHE A 29 -6.76 18.66 -1.80
C PHE A 29 -8.14 18.33 -1.26
N THR A 30 -9.18 19.09 -1.65
CA THR A 30 -10.56 18.79 -1.22
C THR A 30 -11.03 17.44 -1.78
N GLY A 31 -10.74 17.15 -3.06
CA GLY A 31 -11.04 15.84 -3.65
C GLY A 31 -10.32 14.70 -2.94
N PHE A 32 -9.02 14.88 -2.65
CA PHE A 32 -8.22 13.91 -1.91
C PHE A 32 -8.76 13.63 -0.52
N ILE A 33 -9.09 14.66 0.27
CA ILE A 33 -9.64 14.47 1.63
C ILE A 33 -10.92 13.65 1.57
N TRP A 34 -11.84 13.98 0.66
CA TRP A 34 -13.11 13.27 0.54
C TRP A 34 -12.92 11.81 0.13
N ASP A 35 -12.10 11.57 -0.90
CA ASP A 35 -11.81 10.23 -1.37
C ASP A 35 -11.06 9.40 -0.32
N TYR A 36 -10.13 10.01 0.41
CA TYR A 36 -9.36 9.36 1.47
C TYR A 36 -10.24 8.97 2.66
N LEU A 37 -11.18 9.82 3.08
CA LEU A 37 -12.15 9.48 4.12
C LEU A 37 -13.06 8.33 3.69
N THR A 38 -13.53 8.35 2.44
CA THR A 38 -14.34 7.27 1.88
C THR A 38 -13.54 5.97 1.80
N TYR A 39 -12.26 6.04 1.41
CA TYR A 39 -11.34 4.91 1.37
C TYR A 39 -11.12 4.32 2.76
N ALA A 40 -10.79 5.16 3.75
CA ALA A 40 -10.61 4.74 5.14
C ALA A 40 -11.86 4.04 5.68
N PHE A 41 -13.05 4.57 5.37
CA PHE A 41 -14.32 3.94 5.74
C PHE A 41 -14.50 2.56 5.09
N VAL A 42 -14.17 2.41 3.81
CA VAL A 42 -14.20 1.09 3.13
C VAL A 42 -13.21 0.12 3.76
N CYS A 43 -12.01 0.58 4.11
CA CYS A 43 -11.01 -0.26 4.79
C CYS A 43 -11.50 -0.81 6.13
N ILE A 44 -12.34 -0.08 6.87
CA ILE A 44 -12.94 -0.60 8.12
C ILE A 44 -13.74 -1.88 7.85
N PHE A 45 -14.53 -1.95 6.77
CA PHE A 45 -15.27 -3.17 6.45
C PHE A 45 -14.35 -4.35 6.16
N ILE A 46 -13.25 -4.12 5.42
CA ILE A 46 -12.25 -5.16 5.16
C ILE A 46 -11.67 -5.66 6.48
N ILE A 47 -11.28 -4.75 7.37
CA ILE A 47 -10.71 -5.07 8.67
C ILE A 47 -11.70 -5.82 9.57
N VAL A 48 -12.98 -5.44 9.56
CA VAL A 48 -14.03 -6.16 10.28
C VAL A 48 -14.15 -7.60 9.77
N THR A 49 -14.09 -7.81 8.43
CA THR A 49 -14.12 -9.17 7.90
C THR A 49 -12.91 -10.00 8.33
N VAL A 50 -11.70 -9.43 8.29
CA VAL A 50 -10.48 -10.10 8.77
C VAL A 50 -10.60 -10.46 10.25
N ALA A 51 -11.11 -9.54 11.07
CA ALA A 51 -11.32 -9.77 12.49
C ALA A 51 -12.35 -10.87 12.79
N ILE A 52 -13.32 -11.11 11.90
CA ILE A 52 -14.29 -12.21 12.05
C ILE A 52 -13.64 -13.57 11.77
N PHE A 53 -12.72 -13.65 10.80
CA PHE A 53 -12.06 -14.91 10.43
C PHE A 53 -11.03 -15.41 11.44
N GLN A 54 -10.47 -14.52 12.28
CA GLN A 54 -9.53 -14.88 13.36
C GLN A 54 -8.30 -15.67 12.87
N GLU A 55 -7.75 -15.28 11.73
CA GLU A 55 -6.53 -15.88 11.20
C GLU A 55 -5.32 -15.62 12.11
N PRO A 56 -4.40 -16.60 12.29
CA PRO A 56 -3.19 -16.42 13.07
C PRO A 56 -2.33 -15.30 12.48
N GLY A 57 -1.84 -14.39 13.32
CA GLY A 57 -1.16 -13.15 12.92
C GLY A 57 -2.10 -11.96 12.67
N PHE A 58 -3.42 -12.18 12.69
CA PHE A 58 -4.46 -11.13 12.53
C PHE A 58 -5.63 -11.29 13.51
N SER A 59 -5.44 -11.99 14.63
CA SER A 59 -6.50 -12.28 15.59
C SER A 59 -6.55 -11.26 16.73
N THR A 60 -5.40 -10.71 17.10
CA THR A 60 -5.28 -9.77 18.21
C THR A 60 -5.66 -8.35 17.76
N GLY A 61 -6.32 -7.58 18.62
CA GLY A 61 -6.71 -6.19 18.31
C GLY A 61 -5.54 -5.31 17.86
N GLY A 62 -4.33 -5.54 18.40
CA GLY A 62 -3.11 -4.86 17.96
C GLY A 62 -2.70 -5.20 16.53
N GLU A 63 -2.83 -6.47 16.12
CA GLU A 63 -2.49 -6.94 14.76
C GLU A 63 -3.46 -6.37 13.72
N VAL A 64 -4.74 -6.44 14.04
CA VAL A 64 -5.83 -5.90 13.21
C VAL A 64 -5.67 -4.38 13.01
N PHE A 65 -5.31 -3.66 14.08
CA PHE A 65 -5.04 -2.22 14.00
C PHE A 65 -3.77 -1.90 13.18
N ARG A 66 -2.72 -2.71 13.29
CA ARG A 66 -1.51 -2.58 12.45
C ARG A 66 -1.85 -2.79 10.98
N LEU A 67 -2.63 -3.81 10.66
CA LEU A 67 -3.08 -4.06 9.30
C LEU A 67 -3.92 -2.89 8.76
N TYR A 68 -4.84 -2.35 9.55
CA TYR A 68 -5.60 -1.14 9.18
C TYR A 68 -4.69 0.05 8.89
N SER A 69 -3.66 0.24 9.72
CA SER A 69 -2.68 1.31 9.52
C SER A 69 -1.95 1.17 8.18
N VAL A 70 -1.55 -0.06 7.80
CA VAL A 70 -0.92 -0.35 6.50
C VAL A 70 -1.84 0.05 5.34
N PHE A 71 -3.12 -0.29 5.40
CA PHE A 71 -4.09 0.14 4.37
C PHE A 71 -4.16 1.67 4.27
N LEU A 72 -4.23 2.38 5.39
CA LEU A 72 -4.26 3.84 5.39
C LEU A 72 -3.01 4.44 4.74
N PHE A 73 -1.82 3.95 5.09
CA PHE A 73 -0.57 4.45 4.53
C PHE A 73 -0.44 4.23 3.02
N VAL A 74 -0.88 3.09 2.52
CA VAL A 74 -0.88 2.80 1.08
C VAL A 74 -1.93 3.62 0.32
N GLY A 75 -3.06 3.95 0.97
CA GLY A 75 -4.11 4.79 0.39
C GLY A 75 -3.61 6.18 -0.04
N VAL A 76 -2.66 6.75 0.70
CA VAL A 76 -2.14 8.11 0.48
C VAL A 76 -1.46 8.27 -0.90
N PRO A 77 -0.53 7.40 -1.34
CA PRO A 77 0.02 7.45 -2.71
C PRO A 77 -0.90 6.82 -3.77
N ALA A 78 -1.74 5.84 -3.41
CA ALA A 78 -2.62 5.16 -4.38
C ALA A 78 -3.68 6.08 -5.01
N LEU A 79 -4.24 7.02 -4.23
CA LEU A 79 -5.25 7.95 -4.73
C LEU A 79 -4.68 8.95 -5.75
N PRO A 80 -3.59 9.69 -5.48
CA PRO A 80 -2.94 10.56 -6.46
C PRO A 80 -2.48 9.82 -7.73
N LEU A 81 -1.95 8.60 -7.60
CA LEU A 81 -1.61 7.77 -8.76
C LEU A 81 -2.85 7.52 -9.62
N THR A 82 -3.96 7.17 -8.99
CA THR A 82 -5.24 6.94 -9.69
C THR A 82 -5.71 8.21 -10.42
N TYR A 83 -5.57 9.37 -9.80
CA TYR A 83 -5.91 10.65 -10.42
C TYR A 83 -5.07 10.90 -11.68
N ILE A 84 -3.75 10.73 -11.60
CA ILE A 84 -2.84 10.88 -12.76
C ILE A 84 -3.26 9.94 -13.89
N VAL A 85 -3.45 8.66 -13.59
CA VAL A 85 -3.80 7.65 -14.58
C VAL A 85 -5.14 7.96 -15.24
N THR A 86 -6.12 8.49 -14.50
CA THR A 86 -7.43 8.85 -15.06
C THR A 86 -7.37 9.99 -16.10
N LEU A 87 -6.35 10.84 -16.08
CA LEU A 87 -6.19 11.94 -17.04
C LEU A 87 -6.01 11.43 -18.48
N TYR A 88 -5.48 10.21 -18.66
CA TYR A 88 -5.22 9.61 -19.96
C TYR A 88 -6.43 8.89 -20.59
N TYR A 89 -7.55 8.77 -19.86
CA TYR A 89 -8.71 8.01 -20.33
C TYR A 89 -9.97 8.87 -20.51
N ASN A 90 -10.59 8.79 -21.70
CA ASN A 90 -11.82 9.51 -22.02
C ASN A 90 -13.12 8.71 -21.75
N VAL A 91 -13.04 7.39 -21.58
CA VAL A 91 -14.21 6.50 -21.42
C VAL A 91 -14.19 5.85 -20.04
N ALA A 92 -15.07 6.29 -19.14
CA ALA A 92 -14.99 5.95 -17.72
C ALA A 92 -15.13 4.45 -17.39
N PRO A 93 -16.10 3.69 -17.94
CA PRO A 93 -16.23 2.26 -17.61
C PRO A 93 -15.05 1.43 -18.12
N ALA A 94 -14.61 1.69 -19.36
CA ALA A 94 -13.46 1.00 -19.95
C ALA A 94 -12.16 1.30 -19.19
N ALA A 95 -11.99 2.56 -18.75
CA ALA A 95 -10.85 2.95 -17.93
C ALA A 95 -10.83 2.24 -16.57
N PHE A 96 -11.98 2.16 -15.90
CA PHE A 96 -12.10 1.47 -14.62
C PHE A 96 -11.63 0.01 -14.71
N ILE A 97 -12.05 -0.71 -15.76
CA ILE A 97 -11.62 -2.10 -15.97
C ILE A 97 -10.11 -2.17 -16.21
N ARG A 98 -9.57 -1.33 -17.11
CA ARG A 98 -8.13 -1.34 -17.46
C ARG A 98 -7.25 -0.99 -16.27
N ILE A 99 -7.62 0.03 -15.51
CA ILE A 99 -6.88 0.46 -14.31
C ILE A 99 -6.94 -0.62 -13.24
N SER A 100 -8.12 -1.21 -13.00
CA SER A 100 -8.26 -2.30 -12.02
C SER A 100 -7.39 -3.50 -12.38
N VAL A 101 -7.38 -3.91 -13.64
CA VAL A 101 -6.51 -5.01 -14.12
C VAL A 101 -5.04 -4.65 -13.94
N ALA A 102 -4.63 -3.43 -14.32
CA ALA A 102 -3.26 -2.98 -14.13
C ALA A 102 -2.85 -3.02 -12.66
N TYR A 103 -3.71 -2.53 -11.75
CA TYR A 103 -3.44 -2.53 -10.31
C TYR A 103 -3.32 -3.94 -9.73
N ILE A 104 -4.19 -4.86 -10.15
CA ILE A 104 -4.09 -6.27 -9.74
C ILE A 104 -2.76 -6.85 -10.22
N VAL A 105 -2.39 -6.68 -11.50
CA VAL A 105 -1.14 -7.21 -12.05
C VAL A 105 0.08 -6.60 -11.35
N THR A 106 0.13 -5.27 -11.20
CA THR A 106 1.24 -4.60 -10.52
C THR A 106 1.32 -4.94 -9.04
N GLY A 107 0.20 -5.22 -8.39
CA GLY A 107 0.17 -5.64 -7.00
C GLY A 107 0.64 -7.08 -6.87
N THR A 108 -0.15 -8.02 -7.40
CA THR A 108 0.04 -9.46 -7.14
C THR A 108 1.14 -10.08 -7.96
N ALA A 109 1.23 -9.81 -9.27
CA ALA A 109 2.20 -10.50 -10.12
C ALA A 109 3.64 -10.04 -9.83
N LEU A 110 3.85 -8.73 -9.66
CA LEU A 110 5.16 -8.20 -9.25
C LEU A 110 5.52 -8.68 -7.83
N PHE A 111 4.55 -8.71 -6.91
CA PHE A 111 4.77 -9.23 -5.55
C PHE A 111 5.22 -10.69 -5.59
N ILE A 112 4.46 -11.57 -6.25
CA ILE A 112 4.80 -13.00 -6.36
C ILE A 112 6.18 -13.17 -6.99
N PHE A 113 6.48 -12.41 -8.05
CA PHE A 113 7.77 -12.46 -8.70
C PHE A 113 8.93 -12.13 -7.75
N VAL A 114 8.84 -11.01 -7.02
CA VAL A 114 9.88 -10.61 -6.04
C VAL A 114 9.96 -11.58 -4.86
N TYR A 115 8.81 -12.02 -4.35
CA TYR A 115 8.73 -12.94 -3.23
C TYR A 115 9.42 -14.27 -3.55
N LEU A 116 9.10 -14.87 -4.71
CA LEU A 116 9.73 -16.12 -5.15
C LEU A 116 11.24 -15.97 -5.32
N LEU A 117 11.70 -14.85 -5.87
CA LEU A 117 13.13 -14.59 -6.07
C LEU A 117 13.92 -14.52 -4.76
N GLY A 118 13.25 -14.12 -3.67
CA GLY A 118 13.83 -14.05 -2.33
C GLY A 118 13.77 -15.37 -1.56
N THR A 119 13.21 -16.43 -2.13
CA THR A 119 13.26 -17.77 -1.52
C THR A 119 14.56 -18.48 -1.87
N ASP A 120 14.98 -19.41 -1.00
CA ASP A 120 16.19 -20.23 -1.19
C ASP A 120 16.18 -21.06 -2.50
N MET A 121 15.02 -21.16 -3.17
CA MET A 121 14.86 -21.87 -4.44
C MET A 121 15.71 -21.28 -5.57
N PHE A 122 15.99 -19.98 -5.55
CA PHE A 122 16.69 -19.28 -6.63
C PHE A 122 18.05 -18.70 -6.22
N GLU A 123 18.39 -18.67 -4.92
CA GLU A 123 19.64 -18.08 -4.40
C GLU A 123 19.87 -16.62 -4.86
N LEU A 124 18.79 -15.85 -5.06
CA LEU A 124 18.81 -14.48 -5.62
C LEU A 124 18.28 -13.44 -4.61
N GLU A 125 18.66 -13.57 -3.35
CA GLU A 125 18.17 -12.72 -2.26
C GLU A 125 18.50 -11.23 -2.46
N GLU A 126 19.75 -10.92 -2.84
CA GLU A 126 20.18 -9.53 -3.13
C GLU A 126 19.35 -8.89 -4.24
N LEU A 127 19.02 -9.67 -5.28
CA LEU A 127 18.20 -9.19 -6.39
C LEU A 127 16.75 -8.94 -5.95
N SER A 128 16.19 -9.83 -5.13
CA SER A 128 14.86 -9.64 -4.53
C SER A 128 14.78 -8.38 -3.67
N GLU A 129 15.84 -8.09 -2.91
CA GLU A 129 15.90 -6.89 -2.08
C GLU A 129 15.90 -5.61 -2.93
N VAL A 130 16.76 -5.56 -3.95
CA VAL A 130 16.84 -4.42 -4.88
C VAL A 130 15.50 -4.23 -5.60
N LEU A 131 14.91 -5.30 -6.15
CA LEU A 131 13.64 -5.21 -6.88
C LEU A 131 12.48 -4.79 -5.99
N SER A 132 12.43 -5.27 -4.75
CA SER A 132 11.41 -4.82 -3.79
C SER A 132 11.50 -3.32 -3.57
N ASN A 133 12.70 -2.78 -3.31
CA ASN A 133 12.90 -1.34 -3.13
C ASN A 133 12.49 -0.53 -4.36
N VAL A 134 12.74 -1.04 -5.57
CA VAL A 134 12.33 -0.40 -6.83
C VAL A 134 10.81 -0.45 -7.01
N PHE A 135 10.17 -1.60 -6.77
CA PHE A 135 8.74 -1.79 -6.99
C PHE A 135 7.86 -1.18 -5.89
N LEU A 136 8.44 -0.73 -4.76
CA LEU A 136 7.74 0.11 -3.77
C LEU A 136 7.19 1.42 -4.37
N ILE A 137 7.65 1.82 -5.57
CA ILE A 137 7.04 2.89 -6.36
C ILE A 137 5.55 2.63 -6.63
N PHE A 138 5.15 1.37 -6.77
CA PHE A 138 3.76 0.98 -7.00
C PHE A 138 3.07 0.72 -5.65
N PRO A 139 2.06 1.52 -5.27
CA PRO A 139 1.42 1.38 -3.97
C PRO A 139 0.71 0.03 -3.81
N HIS A 140 0.23 -0.57 -4.91
CA HIS A 140 -0.38 -1.90 -4.88
C HIS A 140 0.64 -3.02 -4.59
N PHE A 141 1.87 -2.90 -5.08
CA PHE A 141 2.97 -3.82 -4.72
C PHE A 141 3.35 -3.62 -3.25
N ALA A 142 3.51 -2.35 -2.83
CA ALA A 142 3.85 -2.00 -1.45
C ALA A 142 2.83 -2.55 -0.44
N LEU A 143 1.54 -2.61 -0.80
CA LEU A 143 0.50 -3.24 0.02
C LEU A 143 0.78 -4.73 0.25
N CYS A 144 0.99 -5.49 -0.82
CA CYS A 144 1.22 -6.93 -0.73
C CYS A 144 2.49 -7.23 0.06
N ASP A 145 3.59 -6.52 -0.24
CA ASP A 145 4.87 -6.68 0.47
C ASP A 145 4.73 -6.31 1.96
N ALA A 146 4.03 -5.22 2.30
CA ALA A 146 3.83 -4.80 3.69
C ALA A 146 2.99 -5.80 4.51
N ILE A 147 1.92 -6.38 3.94
CA ILE A 147 1.08 -7.37 4.62
C ILE A 147 1.90 -8.62 4.95
N VAL A 148 2.71 -9.10 4.00
CA VAL A 148 3.54 -10.29 4.20
C VAL A 148 4.65 -10.03 5.21
N ASN A 149 5.33 -8.89 5.14
CA ASN A 149 6.31 -8.48 6.14
C ASN A 149 5.69 -8.36 7.55
N LEU A 150 4.48 -7.80 7.67
CA LEU A 150 3.75 -7.73 8.94
C LEU A 150 3.48 -9.13 9.52
N SER A 151 3.02 -10.05 8.67
CA SER A 151 2.74 -11.44 9.05
C SER A 151 4.01 -12.16 9.49
N HIS A 152 5.10 -12.07 8.71
CA HIS A 152 6.40 -12.61 9.09
C HIS A 152 6.87 -12.06 10.43
N MET A 153 6.75 -10.74 10.64
CA MET A 153 7.14 -10.11 11.91
C MET A 153 6.32 -10.65 13.09
N SER A 154 4.99 -10.82 12.95
CA SER A 154 4.16 -11.41 14.00
C SER A 154 4.63 -12.82 14.36
N VAL A 155 4.83 -13.67 13.34
CA VAL A 155 5.29 -15.05 13.54
C VAL A 155 6.69 -15.10 14.17
N THR A 156 7.60 -14.21 13.77
CA THR A 156 8.94 -14.14 14.35
C THR A 156 8.90 -13.74 15.82
N ILE A 157 8.10 -12.74 16.19
CA ILE A 157 7.94 -12.32 17.59
C ILE A 157 7.33 -13.47 18.42
N ASP A 158 6.26 -14.10 17.94
CA ASP A 158 5.63 -15.22 18.62
C ASP A 158 6.60 -16.41 18.80
N ALA A 159 7.45 -16.67 17.81
CA ALA A 159 8.48 -17.71 17.89
C ALA A 159 9.60 -17.36 18.89
N CYS A 160 9.96 -16.08 19.03
CA CYS A 160 10.95 -15.62 20.00
C CYS A 160 10.43 -15.68 21.45
N ASP A 161 9.14 -15.39 21.66
CA ASP A 161 8.47 -15.39 22.96
C ASP A 161 8.05 -16.80 23.44
N ALA A 162 8.06 -17.79 22.54
CA ALA A 162 7.72 -19.16 22.88
C ALA A 162 8.69 -19.78 23.91
N VAL A 163 8.13 -20.54 24.86
CA VAL A 163 8.90 -21.23 25.91
C VAL A 163 9.79 -22.29 25.25
N ARG A 164 11.10 -22.12 25.38
CA ARG A 164 12.10 -23.00 24.79
C ARG A 164 12.49 -24.16 25.72
N PRO A 165 12.78 -25.35 25.18
CA PRO A 165 13.38 -26.44 25.95
C PRO A 165 14.75 -26.03 26.52
N PRO A 166 15.18 -26.59 27.66
CA PRO A 166 16.50 -26.34 28.21
C PRO A 166 17.59 -26.77 27.22
N GLY A 167 18.52 -25.87 26.91
CA GLY A 167 19.65 -26.11 25.99
C GLY A 167 19.44 -25.62 24.55
N VAL A 168 18.29 -25.03 24.22
CA VAL A 168 18.05 -24.42 22.89
C VAL A 168 18.38 -22.93 22.93
N THR A 169 19.40 -22.52 22.18
CA THR A 169 19.75 -21.10 22.00
C THR A 169 18.61 -20.36 21.28
N PRO A 170 18.38 -19.06 21.57
CA PRO A 170 17.43 -18.27 20.80
C PRO A 170 17.82 -18.29 19.33
N LEU A 171 16.83 -18.11 18.44
CA LEU A 171 17.18 -17.77 17.06
C LEU A 171 18.00 -16.47 17.10
N PRO A 172 19.06 -16.35 16.28
CA PRO A 172 19.91 -15.15 16.25
C PRO A 172 19.13 -13.87 15.93
N ILE A 173 17.96 -14.02 15.29
CA ILE A 173 17.03 -12.93 14.94
C ILE A 173 16.34 -12.32 16.18
N CYS A 174 16.32 -13.04 17.32
CA CYS A 174 15.65 -12.59 18.55
C CYS A 174 16.51 -11.67 19.44
N GLU A 175 17.77 -11.41 19.09
CA GLU A 175 18.73 -10.72 19.98
C GLU A 175 18.58 -9.18 19.97
N ASP A 176 18.04 -8.59 18.90
CA ASP A 176 18.12 -7.13 18.65
C ASP A 176 16.86 -6.31 18.99
N GLY A 177 15.85 -6.90 19.63
CA GLY A 177 14.61 -6.19 19.96
C GLY A 177 13.78 -5.89 18.72
N LEU A 178 12.98 -6.87 18.30
CA LEU A 178 12.12 -6.78 17.11
C LEU A 178 11.02 -5.73 17.28
N TYR A 179 10.87 -4.84 16.30
CA TYR A 179 9.76 -3.88 16.23
C TYR A 179 9.20 -3.79 14.81
N TYR A 180 7.87 -3.69 14.70
CA TYR A 180 7.17 -3.72 13.40
C TYR A 180 7.59 -2.61 12.41
N TYR A 181 8.08 -1.48 12.92
CA TYR A 181 8.44 -0.30 12.13
C TYR A 181 9.94 -0.20 11.79
N GLN A 182 10.69 -1.30 11.94
CA GLN A 182 12.10 -1.34 11.57
C GLN A 182 12.31 -1.11 10.06
N TRP A 183 13.50 -0.59 9.72
CA TRP A 183 13.87 -0.30 8.32
C TRP A 183 14.26 -1.57 7.57
N GLU A 184 15.02 -2.43 8.22
CA GLU A 184 15.50 -3.71 7.71
C GLU A 184 14.38 -4.75 7.66
N ARG A 185 14.44 -5.70 6.72
CA ARG A 185 13.43 -6.78 6.63
C ARG A 185 13.44 -7.60 7.94
N PRO A 186 12.27 -8.03 8.46
CA PRO A 186 10.91 -7.93 7.92
C PRO A 186 10.10 -6.68 8.37
N GLY A 187 10.72 -5.52 8.55
CA GLY A 187 10.01 -4.29 8.95
C GLY A 187 9.28 -3.54 7.83
N ILE A 188 8.39 -2.63 8.24
CA ILE A 188 7.54 -1.82 7.34
C ILE A 188 8.05 -0.37 7.24
N GLY A 189 9.14 -0.02 7.92
CA GLY A 189 9.69 1.35 7.96
C GLY A 189 9.99 1.91 6.56
N ARG A 190 10.53 1.08 5.67
CA ARG A 190 10.79 1.47 4.27
C ARG A 190 9.50 1.80 3.52
N HIS A 191 8.45 1.00 3.66
CA HIS A 191 7.19 1.18 2.93
C HIS A 191 6.56 2.52 3.27
N LEU A 192 6.61 2.90 4.55
CA LEU A 192 6.14 4.20 5.01
C LEU A 192 6.89 5.35 4.34
N PHE A 193 8.22 5.27 4.32
CA PHE A 193 9.06 6.28 3.68
C PHE A 193 8.77 6.40 2.19
N TYR A 194 8.75 5.29 1.45
CA TYR A 194 8.43 5.28 0.02
C TYR A 194 7.02 5.80 -0.25
N CYS A 195 6.01 5.43 0.56
CA CYS A 195 4.65 5.94 0.40
C CYS A 195 4.62 7.48 0.52
N LEU A 196 5.29 8.05 1.52
CA LEU A 196 5.36 9.51 1.70
C LEU A 196 6.06 10.20 0.52
N VAL A 197 7.22 9.68 0.09
CA VAL A 197 7.97 10.24 -1.05
C VAL A 197 7.12 10.18 -2.32
N MET A 198 6.46 9.05 -2.58
CA MET A 198 5.63 8.87 -3.77
C MET A 198 4.37 9.73 -3.75
N THR A 199 3.76 9.94 -2.58
CA THR A 199 2.66 10.90 -2.43
C THR A 199 3.08 12.30 -2.89
N VAL A 200 4.21 12.81 -2.41
CA VAL A 200 4.72 14.13 -2.80
C VAL A 200 5.00 14.18 -4.29
N ALA A 201 5.66 13.15 -4.84
CA ALA A 201 5.95 13.07 -6.27
C ALA A 201 4.68 13.06 -7.14
N TYR A 202 3.67 12.27 -6.77
CA TYR A 202 2.41 12.21 -7.53
C TYR A 202 1.62 13.50 -7.44
N PHE A 203 1.53 14.14 -6.27
CA PHE A 203 0.89 15.45 -6.16
C PHE A 203 1.64 16.51 -6.99
N ALA A 204 2.98 16.50 -7.00
CA ALA A 204 3.75 17.41 -7.84
C ALA A 204 3.44 17.22 -9.33
N ILE A 205 3.41 15.97 -9.83
CA ILE A 205 3.04 15.67 -11.22
C ILE A 205 1.63 16.17 -11.53
N LEU A 206 0.68 15.93 -10.64
CA LEU A 206 -0.72 16.28 -10.82
C LEU A 206 -1.02 17.79 -10.71
N LEU A 207 -0.13 18.55 -10.09
CA LEU A 207 -0.17 20.01 -10.09
C LEU A 207 0.47 20.62 -11.35
N LEU A 208 1.46 19.94 -11.93
CA LEU A 208 2.10 20.32 -13.19
C LEU A 208 1.20 20.07 -14.41
N LEU A 209 0.41 18.98 -14.39
CA LEU A 209 -0.59 18.65 -15.42
C LEU A 209 -1.88 19.44 -15.21
#